data_AF-A0A9R1S4M1-F1
#
_entry.id   AF-A0A9R1S4M1-F1
#
_cell.length_a   1.000
_cell.length_b   1.000
_cell.length_c   1.000
_cell.angle_alpha   90.00
_cell.angle_beta   90.00
_cell.angle_gamma   90.00
#
_symmetry.space_group_name_H-M   'P 1'
#
loop_
_entity.id
_entity.type
_entity.pdbx_description
1 polymer ?
#
loop_
_entity_poly.entity_id
_entity_poly.type
_entity_poly.pdbx_seq_one_letter_code
_entity_poly.pdbx_strand_id
1 'polypeptide(L)'
;MAISFSCSACSQKSSATKLTWFFALLLILATMIQVRAQPPTAGFVNIDCGWTNSSAYIDNTTRIVYRFDGESVEGGLSHEISEEFMAGAANEQQKTLRSFPDGPRNCYTLASIIGKKYLLRALFTYGNYDGLNKTMDGSPFLFGLHIGVNFWESVNLTNTDPSDTVWKEVITVAPSNAVSVCLINFGSGTPFISALELRPLEDTMYPFVNTSVSISYFQRFRFGNITDPITRYPTDNYDRFWQRWPDTSYPWINLNTNNKVKSLDNVFNVPSDIFQKALTIDTNYSHMSIIVATGRNQDGKSLQLLPIFHFADINERNLSRRFNIYNAEDLLFPDFSPLRFQMDSKYKSGEFLHADAFFNLSKTPSSSLPPLINALEVYSLVRMDNLTTDSADDKYIKEVKTHYNLAQRNWNGDPCSPREYSWEGLTCDYSKSNQNPRIVTVNLSTSRLRGGFAISFMNMTSLENL
;
A
#
# COMPACT_ATOMS: atom_id res chain seq x y z
N MET A 1 -72.23 65.11 -14.10
CA MET A 1 -71.71 65.32 -15.47
C MET A 1 -70.19 65.34 -15.33
N ALA A 2 -69.49 64.20 -15.43
CA ALA A 2 -69.01 63.58 -16.68
C ALA A 2 -68.13 64.60 -17.47
N ILE A 3 -66.89 64.33 -17.88
CA ILE A 3 -66.46 63.25 -18.78
C ILE A 3 -64.91 63.07 -18.71
N SER A 4 -64.52 61.84 -19.07
CA SER A 4 -63.24 61.14 -19.22
C SER A 4 -62.02 61.82 -19.85
N PHE A 5 -60.88 61.22 -19.44
CA PHE A 5 -59.55 61.16 -20.07
C PHE A 5 -59.54 60.60 -21.51
N SER A 6 -58.61 61.09 -22.32
CA SER A 6 -57.80 60.26 -23.23
C SER A 6 -56.43 60.91 -23.44
N CYS A 7 -55.36 60.13 -23.39
CA CYS A 7 -54.15 60.45 -24.15
C CYS A 7 -53.37 59.16 -24.44
N SER A 8 -53.20 58.90 -25.74
CA SER A 8 -52.55 57.74 -26.33
C SER A 8 -51.02 57.81 -26.21
N ALA A 9 -50.43 56.61 -26.20
CA ALA A 9 -49.01 56.31 -26.06
C ALA A 9 -48.18 56.41 -27.35
N CYS A 10 -46.86 56.46 -27.11
CA CYS A 10 -45.68 55.97 -27.87
C CYS A 10 -44.62 57.09 -27.99
N SER A 11 -43.31 56.90 -27.75
CA SER A 11 -42.45 55.71 -27.77
C SER A 11 -41.08 56.10 -27.19
N GLN A 12 -40.47 55.26 -26.35
CA GLN A 12 -39.01 55.09 -26.33
C GLN A 12 -38.64 53.75 -25.69
N LYS A 13 -38.16 52.81 -26.53
CA LYS A 13 -37.58 51.52 -26.16
C LYS A 13 -36.06 51.58 -26.29
N SER A 14 -35.40 50.70 -25.54
CA SER A 14 -34.06 50.12 -25.79
C SER A 14 -32.87 50.75 -25.04
N SER A 15 -32.74 50.39 -23.75
CA SER A 15 -31.44 50.35 -23.05
C SER A 15 -31.38 49.26 -21.95
N ALA A 16 -32.49 48.63 -21.60
CA ALA A 16 -32.53 47.60 -20.56
C ALA A 16 -32.13 46.18 -21.03
N THR A 17 -32.08 45.91 -22.34
CA THR A 17 -31.86 44.55 -22.86
C THR A 17 -30.39 44.16 -23.01
N LYS A 18 -29.44 45.10 -22.96
CA LYS A 18 -28.00 44.77 -23.08
C LYS A 18 -27.36 44.38 -21.74
N LEU A 19 -27.90 44.86 -20.62
CA LEU A 19 -27.32 44.59 -19.30
C LEU A 19 -27.72 43.20 -18.76
N THR A 20 -28.91 42.71 -19.11
CA THR A 20 -29.38 41.36 -18.73
C THR A 20 -28.61 40.24 -19.45
N TRP A 21 -28.14 40.48 -20.68
CA TRP A 21 -27.33 39.52 -21.42
C TRP A 21 -25.91 39.37 -20.86
N PHE A 22 -25.31 40.44 -20.34
CA PHE A 22 -23.99 40.37 -19.69
C PHE A 22 -24.03 39.61 -18.36
N PHE A 23 -25.09 39.78 -17.55
CA PHE A 23 -25.27 39.00 -16.32
C PHE A 23 -25.58 37.52 -16.60
N ALA A 24 -26.35 37.21 -17.65
CA ALA A 24 -26.59 35.82 -18.06
C ALA A 24 -25.30 35.13 -18.56
N LEU A 25 -24.44 35.84 -19.30
CA LEU A 25 -23.16 35.29 -19.79
C LEU A 25 -22.16 35.05 -18.63
N LEU A 26 -22.14 35.93 -17.63
CA LEU A 26 -21.32 35.76 -16.41
C LEU A 26 -21.81 34.64 -15.51
N LEU A 27 -23.13 34.41 -15.42
CA LEU A 27 -23.69 33.25 -14.72
C LEU A 27 -23.39 31.93 -15.45
N ILE A 28 -23.39 31.93 -16.79
CA ILE A 28 -23.01 30.75 -17.58
C ILE A 28 -21.49 30.47 -17.50
N LEU A 29 -20.65 31.51 -17.44
CA LEU A 29 -19.20 31.34 -17.17
C LEU A 29 -18.91 30.93 -15.72
N ALA A 30 -19.70 31.37 -14.73
CA ALA A 30 -19.56 30.95 -13.34
C ALA A 30 -20.01 29.50 -13.10
N THR A 31 -20.93 28.96 -13.91
CA THR A 31 -21.27 27.53 -13.92
C THR A 31 -20.29 26.65 -14.70
N MET A 32 -19.29 27.25 -15.35
CA MET A 32 -18.15 26.56 -15.97
C MET A 32 -16.88 26.71 -15.12
N ILE A 33 -17.02 26.87 -13.80
CA ILE A 33 -16.06 26.23 -12.90
C ILE A 33 -16.32 24.74 -13.10
N GLN A 34 -15.65 24.16 -14.09
CA GLN A 34 -15.30 22.76 -13.97
C GLN A 34 -14.59 22.68 -12.62
N VAL A 35 -15.29 22.19 -11.60
CA VAL A 35 -14.66 21.34 -10.61
C VAL A 35 -14.01 20.28 -11.47
N ARG A 36 -12.77 20.54 -11.85
CA ARG A 36 -11.90 19.51 -12.38
C ARG A 36 -11.73 18.64 -11.16
N ALA A 37 -12.68 17.70 -11.00
CA ALA A 37 -12.45 16.54 -10.19
C ALA A 37 -11.08 16.07 -10.67
N GLN A 38 -10.07 16.20 -9.80
CA GLN A 38 -8.82 15.53 -10.03
C GLN A 38 -9.20 14.10 -10.41
N PRO A 39 -8.56 13.50 -11.43
CA PRO A 39 -8.86 12.11 -11.73
C PRO A 39 -8.80 11.34 -10.40
N PRO A 40 -9.80 10.52 -10.06
CA PRO A 40 -9.94 9.93 -8.72
C PRO A 40 -8.76 9.01 -8.30
N THR A 41 -7.77 8.87 -9.19
CA THR A 41 -6.48 8.19 -9.01
C THR A 41 -5.28 9.14 -9.15
N ALA A 42 -5.46 10.44 -8.92
CA ALA A 42 -4.40 11.44 -9.08
C ALA A 42 -3.17 11.08 -8.23
N GLY A 43 -2.05 10.84 -8.90
CA GLY A 43 -0.79 10.44 -8.26
C GLY A 43 -0.63 8.94 -8.00
N PHE A 44 -1.60 8.09 -8.37
CA PHE A 44 -1.41 6.64 -8.32
C PHE A 44 -0.38 6.21 -9.38
N VAL A 45 0.51 5.31 -8.98
CA VAL A 45 1.38 4.56 -9.89
C VAL A 45 0.89 3.12 -9.89
N ASN A 46 0.63 2.55 -11.07
CA ASN A 46 0.14 1.18 -11.22
C ASN A 46 0.93 0.54 -12.35
N ILE A 47 1.74 -0.44 -11.98
CA ILE A 47 2.59 -1.17 -12.90
C ILE A 47 2.09 -2.60 -12.97
N ASP A 48 1.81 -3.05 -14.19
CA ASP A 48 1.61 -4.44 -14.55
C ASP A 48 2.97 -5.01 -14.96
N CYS A 49 3.50 -5.88 -14.11
CA CYS A 49 4.85 -6.39 -14.24
C CYS A 49 4.85 -7.56 -15.22
N GLY A 50 5.73 -7.53 -16.22
CA GLY A 50 5.72 -8.53 -17.29
C GLY A 50 4.87 -8.17 -18.51
N TRP A 51 3.91 -7.25 -18.37
CA TRP A 51 3.13 -6.72 -19.49
C TRP A 51 4.04 -6.11 -20.56
N THR A 52 3.88 -6.55 -21.81
CA THR A 52 4.80 -6.17 -22.90
C THR A 52 4.25 -5.07 -23.81
N ASN A 53 2.95 -4.77 -23.73
CA ASN A 53 2.36 -3.72 -24.54
C ASN A 53 2.66 -2.35 -23.92
N SER A 54 3.30 -1.48 -24.69
CA SER A 54 3.66 -0.13 -24.24
C SER A 54 2.46 0.78 -23.98
N SER A 55 1.29 0.40 -24.50
CA SER A 55 0.03 1.11 -24.26
C SER A 55 -0.52 0.78 -22.88
N ALA A 56 -0.90 1.83 -22.14
CA ALA A 56 -1.63 1.69 -20.89
C ALA A 56 -3.04 1.13 -21.14
N TYR A 57 -3.57 0.38 -20.17
CA TYR A 57 -4.95 -0.10 -20.19
C TYR A 57 -5.70 0.31 -18.93
N ILE A 58 -7.04 0.25 -18.99
CA ILE A 58 -7.92 0.54 -17.86
C ILE A 58 -8.45 -0.79 -17.35
N ASP A 59 -8.18 -1.11 -16.09
CA ASP A 59 -8.73 -2.30 -15.45
C ASP A 59 -10.27 -2.17 -15.38
N ASN A 60 -10.98 -3.21 -15.82
CA ASN A 60 -12.44 -3.14 -15.96
C ASN A 60 -13.16 -3.09 -14.61
N THR A 61 -12.57 -3.72 -13.59
CA THR A 61 -13.16 -3.86 -12.25
C THR A 61 -12.95 -2.58 -11.45
N THR A 62 -11.70 -2.12 -11.33
CA THR A 62 -11.31 -0.99 -10.49
C THR A 62 -11.32 0.33 -11.25
N ARG A 63 -11.32 0.34 -12.58
CA ARG A 63 -11.15 1.55 -13.43
C ARG A 63 -9.81 2.26 -13.21
N ILE A 64 -8.83 1.56 -12.65
CA ILE A 64 -7.46 2.04 -12.47
C ILE A 64 -6.67 1.83 -13.77
N VAL A 65 -5.81 2.79 -14.12
CA VAL A 65 -4.96 2.71 -15.32
C VAL A 65 -3.64 2.02 -14.97
N TYR A 66 -3.34 0.91 -15.64
CA TYR A 66 -2.08 0.17 -15.52
C TYR A 66 -1.18 0.42 -16.72
N ARG A 67 0.13 0.32 -16.47
CA ARG A 67 1.20 0.50 -17.46
C ARG A 67 2.18 -0.66 -17.35
N PHE A 68 2.86 -0.97 -18.44
CA PHE A 68 3.99 -1.90 -18.41
C PHE A 68 5.11 -1.41 -17.47
N ASP A 69 5.93 -2.34 -16.99
CA ASP A 69 7.00 -2.06 -16.04
C ASP A 69 8.22 -1.34 -16.61
N GLY A 70 8.43 -1.39 -17.93
CA GLY A 70 9.29 -0.48 -18.70
C GLY A 70 10.53 0.06 -17.99
N GLU A 71 10.64 1.39 -17.93
CA GLU A 71 11.78 2.11 -17.33
C GLU A 71 11.86 2.00 -15.80
N SER A 72 10.89 1.34 -15.15
CA SER A 72 10.86 1.21 -13.69
C SER A 72 11.74 0.07 -13.20
N VAL A 73 12.18 -0.83 -14.08
CA VAL A 73 12.95 -2.03 -13.71
C VAL A 73 14.04 -2.32 -14.74
N GLU A 74 15.15 -2.85 -14.27
CA GLU A 74 16.22 -3.36 -15.12
C GLU A 74 16.27 -4.89 -15.06
N GLY A 75 16.31 -5.53 -16.23
CA GLY A 75 16.45 -6.99 -16.35
C GLY A 75 15.16 -7.78 -16.08
N GLY A 76 15.33 -9.05 -15.74
CA GLY A 76 14.24 -10.01 -15.58
C GLY A 76 13.56 -10.42 -16.89
N LEU A 77 12.67 -11.40 -16.79
CA LEU A 77 11.96 -11.99 -17.92
C LEU A 77 10.46 -11.77 -17.76
N SER A 78 9.81 -11.30 -18.82
CA SER A 78 8.35 -11.17 -18.90
C SER A 78 7.71 -12.52 -19.17
N HIS A 79 6.66 -12.85 -18.43
CA HIS A 79 5.88 -14.07 -18.61
C HIS A 79 4.37 -13.79 -18.50
N GLU A 80 3.60 -14.58 -19.21
CA GLU A 80 2.19 -14.81 -18.90
C GLU A 80 2.07 -16.02 -17.99
N ILE A 81 1.02 -16.06 -17.16
CA ILE A 81 0.68 -17.27 -16.41
C ILE A 81 0.18 -18.37 -17.36
N SER A 82 0.18 -19.63 -16.91
CA SER A 82 -0.28 -20.74 -17.74
C SER A 82 -1.77 -20.61 -18.11
N GLU A 83 -2.14 -21.13 -19.28
CA GLU A 83 -3.49 -21.01 -19.84
C GLU A 83 -4.59 -21.51 -18.89
N GLU A 84 -4.30 -22.52 -18.08
CA GLU A 84 -5.19 -23.08 -17.06
C GLU A 84 -5.62 -22.06 -15.99
N PHE A 85 -4.80 -21.06 -15.70
CA PHE A 85 -5.08 -20.06 -14.66
C PHE A 85 -5.53 -18.70 -15.22
N MET A 86 -5.36 -18.45 -16.52
CA MET A 86 -5.68 -17.18 -17.17
C MET A 86 -7.14 -16.73 -16.97
N ALA A 87 -8.09 -17.67 -17.10
CA ALA A 87 -9.51 -17.36 -16.94
C ALA A 87 -9.94 -17.14 -15.48
N GLY A 88 -9.17 -17.65 -14.52
CA GLY A 88 -9.44 -17.55 -13.09
C GLY A 88 -8.81 -16.33 -12.41
N ALA A 89 -7.90 -15.62 -13.08
CA ALA A 89 -7.26 -14.42 -12.54
C ALA A 89 -8.30 -13.34 -12.21
N ALA A 90 -8.21 -12.77 -11.00
CA ALA A 90 -9.22 -11.82 -10.53
C ALA A 90 -9.13 -10.46 -11.21
N ASN A 91 -7.94 -10.06 -11.67
CA ASN A 91 -7.70 -8.81 -12.39
C ASN A 91 -6.66 -9.01 -13.51
N GLU A 92 -6.61 -8.10 -14.47
CA GLU A 92 -5.72 -8.22 -15.65
C GLU A 92 -4.23 -8.25 -15.25
N GLN A 93 -3.81 -7.42 -14.28
CA GLN A 93 -2.43 -7.34 -13.79
C GLN A 93 -1.95 -8.56 -12.99
N GLN A 94 -2.78 -9.60 -12.88
CA GLN A 94 -2.42 -10.90 -12.28
C GLN A 94 -2.14 -11.97 -13.34
N LYS A 95 -2.39 -11.67 -14.62
CA LYS A 95 -2.17 -12.59 -15.75
C LYS A 95 -0.74 -12.55 -16.27
N THR A 96 0.03 -11.52 -15.93
CA THR A 96 1.43 -11.40 -16.30
C THR A 96 2.30 -11.21 -15.07
N LEU A 97 3.58 -11.56 -15.20
CA LEU A 97 4.60 -11.35 -14.19
C LEU A 97 5.96 -11.10 -14.82
N ARG A 98 6.83 -10.41 -14.08
CA ARG A 98 8.27 -10.38 -14.35
C ARG A 98 9.00 -11.29 -13.36
N SER A 99 9.76 -12.24 -13.88
CA SER A 99 10.61 -13.14 -13.09
C SER A 99 12.07 -12.68 -13.09
N PHE A 100 12.81 -13.00 -12.04
CA PHE A 100 14.21 -12.64 -11.87
C PHE A 100 15.06 -13.88 -11.55
N PRO A 101 15.38 -14.71 -12.56
CA PRO A 101 16.21 -15.90 -12.36
C PRO A 101 17.66 -15.55 -12.02
N ASP A 102 18.12 -14.36 -12.44
CA ASP A 102 19.50 -13.94 -12.32
C ASP A 102 19.70 -12.94 -11.17
N GLY A 103 20.84 -13.10 -10.50
CA GLY A 103 21.30 -12.18 -9.47
C GLY A 103 20.62 -12.36 -8.09
N PRO A 104 21.31 -11.92 -7.02
CA PRO A 104 20.78 -11.99 -5.66
C PRO A 104 19.72 -10.91 -5.37
N ARG A 105 19.68 -9.83 -6.15
CA ARG A 105 18.84 -8.65 -5.89
C ARG A 105 18.38 -8.01 -7.19
N ASN A 106 17.09 -7.71 -7.27
CA ASN A 106 16.46 -7.08 -8.41
C ASN A 106 15.47 -6.01 -7.96
N CYS A 107 15.61 -4.77 -8.42
CA CYS A 107 14.85 -3.64 -7.90
C CYS A 107 14.02 -2.93 -8.97
N TYR A 108 12.80 -2.60 -8.57
CA TYR A 108 12.00 -1.56 -9.20
C TYR A 108 12.35 -0.20 -8.59
N THR A 109 12.29 0.86 -9.38
CA THR A 109 12.44 2.26 -8.96
C THR A 109 11.23 3.05 -9.39
N LEU A 110 10.49 3.60 -8.43
CA LEU A 110 9.28 4.39 -8.66
C LEU A 110 9.52 5.85 -8.30
N ALA A 111 9.06 6.77 -9.13
CA ALA A 111 9.09 8.20 -8.80
C ALA A 111 8.21 8.51 -7.57
N SER A 112 8.74 9.33 -6.66
CA SER A 112 8.06 9.72 -5.43
C SER A 112 8.32 11.19 -5.08
N ILE A 113 7.53 11.71 -4.14
CA ILE A 113 7.74 13.03 -3.54
C ILE A 113 8.44 12.84 -2.21
N ILE A 114 9.57 13.52 -2.00
CA ILE A 114 10.36 13.45 -0.76
C ILE A 114 9.45 13.78 0.44
N GLY A 115 9.50 12.96 1.49
CA GLY A 115 8.72 13.14 2.71
C GLY A 115 7.24 12.74 2.58
N LYS A 116 6.75 12.42 1.38
CA LYS A 116 5.36 12.00 1.19
C LYS A 116 5.18 10.57 1.70
N LYS A 117 4.03 10.32 2.35
CA LYS A 117 3.61 8.98 2.76
C LYS A 117 2.94 8.26 1.61
N TYR A 118 3.30 6.99 1.44
CA TYR A 118 2.73 6.12 0.44
C TYR A 118 2.29 4.80 1.07
N LEU A 119 1.16 4.27 0.61
CA LEU A 119 0.92 2.84 0.64
C LEU A 119 1.52 2.26 -0.63
N LEU A 120 2.42 1.30 -0.47
CA LEU A 120 3.03 0.53 -1.53
C LEU A 120 2.50 -0.89 -1.45
N ARG A 121 2.09 -1.46 -2.59
CA ARG A 121 1.56 -2.83 -2.67
C ARG A 121 2.24 -3.58 -3.81
N ALA A 122 2.67 -4.81 -3.51
CA ALA A 122 3.20 -5.76 -4.49
C ALA A 122 2.30 -7.00 -4.54
N LEU A 123 1.99 -7.48 -5.76
CA LEU A 123 1.19 -8.68 -6.00
C LEU A 123 2.06 -9.78 -6.60
N PHE A 124 1.78 -11.01 -6.20
CA PHE A 124 2.52 -12.22 -6.56
C PHE A 124 1.52 -13.32 -6.94
N THR A 125 1.21 -13.43 -8.23
CA THR A 125 0.43 -14.51 -8.82
C THR A 125 1.38 -15.42 -9.59
N TYR A 126 1.68 -16.62 -9.07
CA TYR A 126 2.64 -17.52 -9.70
C TYR A 126 2.08 -18.09 -11.01
N GLY A 127 0.83 -18.57 -10.98
CA GLY A 127 0.11 -19.09 -12.14
C GLY A 127 0.90 -20.11 -12.95
N ASN A 128 1.80 -20.87 -12.30
CA ASN A 128 2.65 -21.88 -12.91
C ASN A 128 3.32 -21.45 -14.23
N TYR A 129 3.74 -20.18 -14.31
CA TYR A 129 4.20 -19.55 -15.55
C TYR A 129 5.38 -20.28 -16.23
N ASP A 130 6.17 -21.03 -15.46
CA ASP A 130 7.35 -21.78 -15.91
C ASP A 130 7.09 -23.30 -16.04
N GLY A 131 5.88 -23.77 -15.73
CA GLY A 131 5.50 -25.18 -15.77
C GLY A 131 6.18 -26.06 -14.72
N LEU A 132 6.88 -25.48 -13.73
CA LEU A 132 7.61 -26.23 -12.71
C LEU A 132 6.75 -26.66 -11.52
N ASN A 133 5.57 -26.05 -11.37
CA ASN A 133 4.68 -26.23 -10.24
C ASN A 133 5.38 -26.04 -8.88
N LYS A 134 6.32 -25.08 -8.83
CA LYS A 134 7.26 -24.89 -7.71
C LYS A 134 6.55 -24.62 -6.39
N THR A 135 5.40 -23.95 -6.41
CA THR A 135 4.63 -23.62 -5.19
C THR A 135 4.00 -24.86 -4.53
N MET A 136 3.86 -25.97 -5.26
CA MET A 136 3.19 -27.19 -4.80
C MET A 136 4.10 -28.42 -4.75
N ASP A 137 5.40 -28.29 -5.03
CA ASP A 137 6.36 -29.40 -5.02
C ASP A 137 6.79 -29.86 -3.60
N GLY A 138 6.29 -29.18 -2.56
CA GLY A 138 6.56 -29.46 -1.15
C GLY A 138 7.88 -28.85 -0.63
N SER A 139 8.70 -28.26 -1.49
CA SER A 139 9.92 -27.57 -1.08
C SER A 139 9.66 -26.08 -0.76
N PRO A 140 10.50 -25.44 0.07
CA PRO A 140 10.34 -24.03 0.37
C PRO A 140 10.46 -23.18 -0.90
N PHE A 141 9.51 -22.26 -1.12
CA PHE A 141 9.59 -21.20 -2.13
C PHE A 141 9.39 -19.84 -1.46
N LEU A 142 10.52 -19.20 -1.14
CA LEU A 142 10.59 -17.90 -0.48
C LEU A 142 11.63 -16.96 -1.12
N PHE A 143 11.33 -15.67 -1.06
CA PHE A 143 12.25 -14.59 -1.41
C PHE A 143 11.93 -13.34 -0.58
N GLY A 144 12.90 -12.44 -0.45
CA GLY A 144 12.78 -11.24 0.38
C GLY A 144 12.25 -10.04 -0.40
N LEU A 145 11.58 -9.13 0.29
CA LEU A 145 11.24 -7.79 -0.17
C LEU A 145 11.96 -6.76 0.67
N HIS A 146 12.54 -5.77 0.00
CA HIS A 146 13.17 -4.62 0.62
C HIS A 146 12.56 -3.32 0.09
N ILE A 147 12.49 -2.30 0.95
CA ILE A 147 12.21 -0.92 0.56
C ILE A 147 13.54 -0.18 0.63
N GLY A 148 14.06 0.24 -0.53
CA GLY A 148 15.43 0.67 -0.65
C GLY A 148 16.36 -0.43 -0.15
N VAL A 149 17.10 -0.14 0.91
CA VAL A 149 18.09 -1.03 1.53
C VAL A 149 17.58 -1.76 2.77
N ASN A 150 16.33 -1.49 3.19
CA ASN A 150 15.75 -2.01 4.42
C ASN A 150 14.87 -3.22 4.14
N PHE A 151 15.03 -4.27 4.95
CA PHE A 151 14.16 -5.45 4.86
C PHE A 151 12.73 -5.06 5.21
N TRP A 152 11.80 -5.40 4.32
CA TRP A 152 10.38 -5.17 4.50
C TRP A 152 9.70 -6.45 4.99
N GLU A 153 9.67 -7.50 4.16
CA GLU A 153 9.05 -8.78 4.50
C GLU A 153 9.51 -9.88 3.55
N SER A 154 9.28 -11.15 3.91
CA SER A 154 9.44 -12.28 2.99
C SER A 154 8.13 -12.62 2.28
N VAL A 155 8.22 -12.93 0.99
CA VAL A 155 7.17 -13.62 0.24
C VAL A 155 7.36 -15.11 0.43
N ASN A 156 6.29 -15.82 0.79
CA ASN A 156 6.30 -17.27 0.94
C ASN A 156 5.15 -17.85 0.13
N LEU A 157 5.49 -18.63 -0.89
CA LEU A 157 4.54 -19.30 -1.79
C LEU A 157 4.56 -20.82 -1.60
N THR A 158 5.22 -21.31 -0.55
CA THR A 158 5.30 -22.74 -0.23
C THR A 158 3.90 -23.30 0.05
N ASN A 159 3.52 -24.36 -0.65
CA ASN A 159 2.20 -25.00 -0.59
C ASN A 159 1.04 -24.00 -0.82
N THR A 160 1.25 -23.07 -1.75
CA THR A 160 0.25 -22.10 -2.20
C THR A 160 -0.28 -22.53 -3.57
N ASP A 161 -1.61 -22.53 -3.73
CA ASP A 161 -2.22 -22.86 -5.01
C ASP A 161 -1.69 -21.90 -6.09
N PRO A 162 -1.26 -22.38 -7.27
CA PRO A 162 -0.72 -21.50 -8.30
C PRO A 162 -1.68 -20.39 -8.75
N SER A 163 -2.99 -20.59 -8.60
CA SER A 163 -4.01 -19.58 -8.91
C SER A 163 -4.17 -18.49 -7.82
N ASP A 164 -3.70 -18.74 -6.60
CA ASP A 164 -3.79 -17.79 -5.51
C ASP A 164 -2.83 -16.62 -5.73
N THR A 165 -3.32 -15.41 -5.44
CA THR A 165 -2.48 -14.21 -5.43
C THR A 165 -2.09 -13.87 -4.01
N VAL A 166 -0.79 -13.86 -3.73
CA VAL A 166 -0.25 -13.29 -2.50
C VAL A 166 0.01 -11.80 -2.72
N TRP A 167 -0.35 -10.96 -1.77
CA TRP A 167 0.01 -9.54 -1.80
C TRP A 167 0.69 -9.13 -0.51
N LYS A 168 1.53 -8.10 -0.61
CA LYS A 168 2.18 -7.43 0.51
C LYS A 168 1.92 -5.94 0.38
N GLU A 169 1.56 -5.27 1.47
CA GLU A 169 1.46 -3.81 1.51
C GLU A 169 2.36 -3.24 2.61
N VAL A 170 2.83 -2.01 2.41
CA VAL A 170 3.59 -1.26 3.41
C VAL A 170 3.24 0.20 3.31
N ILE A 171 3.15 0.86 4.46
CA ILE A 171 3.04 2.31 4.54
C ILE A 171 4.38 2.86 4.98
N THR A 172 4.95 3.72 4.13
CA THR A 172 6.31 4.25 4.31
C THR A 172 6.39 5.71 3.88
N VAL A 173 7.37 6.43 4.42
CA VAL A 173 7.73 7.79 3.99
C VAL A 173 8.81 7.69 2.93
N ALA A 174 8.61 8.31 1.77
CA ALA A 174 9.62 8.35 0.73
C ALA A 174 10.84 9.19 1.19
N PRO A 175 12.04 8.59 1.29
CA PRO A 175 13.24 9.29 1.75
C PRO A 175 13.84 10.20 0.67
N SER A 176 13.53 9.95 -0.60
CA SER A 176 14.02 10.70 -1.75
C SER A 176 12.93 10.86 -2.83
N ASN A 177 13.31 11.39 -4.00
CA ASN A 177 12.43 11.52 -5.15
C ASN A 177 12.16 10.19 -5.88
N ALA A 178 12.69 9.08 -5.37
CA ALA A 178 12.34 7.74 -5.82
C ALA A 178 12.27 6.76 -4.64
N VAL A 179 11.37 5.78 -4.74
CA VAL A 179 11.31 4.63 -3.82
C VAL A 179 11.69 3.39 -4.61
N SER A 180 12.67 2.64 -4.10
CA SER A 180 13.04 1.35 -4.66
C SER A 180 12.35 0.20 -3.93
N VAL A 181 11.87 -0.78 -4.69
CA VAL A 181 11.32 -2.03 -4.16
C VAL A 181 12.14 -3.16 -4.72
N CYS A 182 12.85 -3.88 -3.85
CA CYS A 182 13.80 -4.88 -4.27
C CYS A 182 13.35 -6.29 -3.87
N LEU A 183 13.42 -7.21 -4.81
CA LEU A 183 13.24 -8.63 -4.61
C LEU A 183 14.61 -9.27 -4.38
N ILE A 184 14.74 -10.01 -3.28
CA ILE A 184 15.97 -10.66 -2.86
C ILE A 184 15.85 -12.17 -3.02
N ASN A 185 16.73 -12.75 -3.82
CA ASN A 185 16.75 -14.18 -4.05
C ASN A 185 17.37 -14.91 -2.85
N PHE A 186 16.56 -15.73 -2.17
CA PHE A 186 17.03 -16.59 -1.07
C PHE A 186 17.54 -17.96 -1.55
N GLY A 187 17.50 -18.24 -2.85
CA GLY A 187 17.91 -19.52 -3.43
C GLY A 187 16.88 -20.64 -3.27
N SER A 188 15.65 -20.33 -2.86
CA SER A 188 14.56 -21.31 -2.68
C SER A 188 13.50 -21.26 -3.78
N GLY A 189 13.63 -20.34 -4.74
CA GLY A 189 12.80 -20.25 -5.93
C GLY A 189 13.09 -18.93 -6.64
N THR A 190 12.59 -18.77 -7.86
CA THR A 190 12.80 -17.57 -8.66
C THR A 190 11.93 -16.42 -8.14
N PRO A 191 12.50 -15.31 -7.65
CA PRO A 191 11.69 -14.14 -7.30
C PRO A 191 10.95 -13.62 -8.51
N PHE A 192 9.70 -13.20 -8.32
CA PHE A 192 8.89 -12.60 -9.37
C PHE A 192 7.93 -11.58 -8.76
N ILE A 193 7.31 -10.76 -9.61
CA ILE A 193 6.26 -9.81 -9.22
C ILE A 193 5.26 -9.67 -10.37
N SER A 194 3.97 -9.61 -10.07
CA SER A 194 2.87 -9.49 -11.04
C SER A 194 2.39 -8.05 -11.17
N ALA A 195 2.31 -7.31 -10.06
CA ALA A 195 1.97 -5.90 -10.09
C ALA A 195 2.63 -5.12 -8.96
N LEU A 196 2.92 -3.85 -9.23
CA LEU A 196 3.47 -2.90 -8.26
C LEU A 196 2.65 -1.61 -8.26
N GLU A 197 2.08 -1.30 -7.10
CA GLU A 197 1.11 -0.24 -6.91
C GLU A 197 1.62 0.76 -5.85
N LEU A 198 1.57 2.05 -6.15
CA LEU A 198 1.92 3.14 -5.23
C LEU A 198 0.72 4.08 -5.07
N ARG A 199 0.33 4.34 -3.82
CA ARG A 199 -0.82 5.17 -3.44
C ARG A 199 -0.35 6.31 -2.54
N PRO A 200 -0.35 7.58 -2.99
CA PRO A 200 -0.06 8.69 -2.12
C PRO A 200 -1.14 8.79 -1.02
N LEU A 201 -0.70 8.93 0.22
CA LEU A 201 -1.59 9.11 1.38
C LEU A 201 -1.63 10.58 1.80
N GLU A 202 -2.61 10.97 2.59
CA GLU A 202 -2.61 12.28 3.25
C GLU A 202 -1.50 12.35 4.31
N ASP A 203 -0.93 13.53 4.51
CA ASP A 203 0.22 13.71 5.41
C ASP A 203 -0.16 13.48 6.88
N THR A 204 -1.43 13.61 7.22
CA THR A 204 -1.97 13.32 8.55
C THR A 204 -2.24 11.83 8.77
N MET A 205 -2.26 11.00 7.70
CA MET A 205 -2.62 9.60 7.82
C MET A 205 -1.52 8.76 8.48
N TYR A 206 -1.89 7.87 9.41
CA TYR A 206 -0.92 7.03 10.15
C TYR A 206 0.20 7.88 10.79
N PRO A 207 -0.12 8.68 11.83
CA PRO A 207 0.79 9.70 12.36
C PRO A 207 2.09 9.16 12.97
N PHE A 208 2.17 7.86 13.25
CA PHE A 208 3.33 7.18 13.79
C PHE A 208 4.32 6.67 12.72
N VAL A 209 3.98 6.76 11.43
CA VAL A 209 4.88 6.41 10.33
C VAL A 209 5.80 7.60 10.02
N ASN A 210 7.11 7.33 9.97
CA ASN A 210 8.14 8.34 9.71
C ASN A 210 9.31 7.72 8.90
N THR A 211 10.40 8.45 8.72
CA THR A 211 11.57 7.99 7.92
C THR A 211 12.32 6.81 8.53
N SER A 212 12.18 6.56 9.84
CA SER A 212 12.83 5.46 10.56
C SER A 212 11.89 4.27 10.79
N VAL A 213 10.57 4.48 10.72
CA VAL A 213 9.55 3.48 11.03
C VAL A 213 8.51 3.44 9.93
N SER A 214 8.46 2.31 9.23
CA SER A 214 7.39 1.94 8.31
C SER A 214 6.51 0.84 8.94
N ILE A 215 5.34 0.62 8.37
CA ILE A 215 4.39 -0.40 8.86
C ILE A 215 3.99 -1.33 7.72
N SER A 216 4.30 -2.63 7.84
CA SER A 216 3.86 -3.64 6.87
C SER A 216 2.46 -4.10 7.22
N TYR A 217 1.62 -4.25 6.20
CA TYR A 217 0.31 -4.86 6.34
C TYR A 217 0.46 -6.27 6.92
N PHE A 218 -0.21 -6.51 8.04
CA PHE A 218 -0.34 -7.86 8.58
C PHE A 218 -1.73 -8.40 8.25
N GLN A 219 -2.78 -7.68 8.69
CA GLN A 219 -4.17 -7.96 8.31
C GLN A 219 -4.99 -6.68 8.30
N ARG A 220 -6.00 -6.60 7.42
CA ARG A 220 -6.98 -5.51 7.42
C ARG A 220 -8.36 -6.07 7.15
N PHE A 221 -9.24 -6.00 8.15
CA PHE A 221 -10.59 -6.56 8.11
C PHE A 221 -11.66 -5.49 8.19
N ARG A 222 -12.76 -5.76 7.47
CA ARG A 222 -14.06 -5.13 7.69
C ARG A 222 -15.06 -6.17 8.16
N PHE A 223 -15.94 -5.75 9.06
CA PHE A 223 -16.90 -6.60 9.75
C PHE A 223 -18.32 -6.28 9.28
N GLY A 224 -19.17 -7.29 9.30
CA GLY A 224 -20.60 -7.20 8.97
C GLY A 224 -20.96 -7.99 7.71
N ASN A 225 -22.21 -7.86 7.28
CA ASN A 225 -22.74 -8.66 6.18
C ASN A 225 -22.27 -8.11 4.82
N ILE A 226 -21.24 -8.75 4.26
CA ILE A 226 -20.56 -8.34 3.03
C ILE A 226 -20.31 -9.60 2.21
N THR A 227 -20.60 -9.56 0.92
CA THR A 227 -20.35 -10.68 -0.01
C THR A 227 -18.96 -10.62 -0.63
N ASP A 228 -18.48 -9.40 -0.90
CA ASP A 228 -17.22 -9.21 -1.60
C ASP A 228 -16.04 -9.65 -0.72
N PRO A 229 -15.07 -10.41 -1.24
CA PRO A 229 -13.92 -10.82 -0.46
C PRO A 229 -13.07 -9.61 -0.05
N ILE A 230 -12.87 -8.66 -0.96
CA ILE A 230 -12.06 -7.46 -0.75
C ILE A 230 -12.86 -6.22 -1.13
N THR A 231 -12.87 -5.21 -0.26
CA THR A 231 -13.29 -3.84 -0.61
C THR A 231 -12.03 -3.02 -0.80
N ARG A 232 -11.94 -2.32 -1.93
CA ARG A 232 -10.83 -1.44 -2.32
C ARG A 232 -11.40 -0.23 -3.08
N TYR A 233 -10.60 0.42 -3.91
CA TYR A 233 -11.09 1.47 -4.81
C TYR A 233 -12.24 0.95 -5.71
N PRO A 234 -13.29 1.75 -5.98
CA PRO A 234 -13.47 3.17 -5.62
C PRO A 234 -14.08 3.41 -4.23
N THR A 235 -14.44 2.38 -3.47
CA THR A 235 -15.00 2.55 -2.13
C THR A 235 -13.96 3.11 -1.15
N ASP A 236 -12.71 2.64 -1.24
CA ASP A 236 -11.58 3.25 -0.55
C ASP A 236 -10.75 4.12 -1.52
N ASN A 237 -10.74 5.42 -1.29
CA ASN A 237 -9.99 6.39 -2.11
C ASN A 237 -8.47 6.18 -2.07
N TYR A 238 -7.94 5.47 -1.06
CA TYR A 238 -6.52 5.11 -0.99
C TYR A 238 -6.27 3.67 -1.47
N ASP A 239 -7.31 3.04 -2.02
CA ASP A 239 -7.29 1.73 -2.63
C ASP A 239 -6.77 0.61 -1.69
N ARG A 240 -6.82 0.78 -0.36
CA ARG A 240 -6.45 -0.25 0.62
C ARG A 240 -7.29 -1.51 0.44
N PHE A 241 -6.69 -2.68 0.62
CA PHE A 241 -7.45 -3.92 0.64
C PHE A 241 -8.04 -4.12 2.03
N TRP A 242 -9.35 -4.07 2.11
CA TRP A 242 -10.11 -4.48 3.29
C TRP A 242 -10.65 -5.87 3.03
N GLN A 243 -10.14 -6.88 3.73
CA GLN A 243 -10.62 -8.25 3.65
C GLN A 243 -11.91 -8.45 4.45
N ARG A 244 -12.75 -9.39 4.04
CA ARG A 244 -13.98 -9.71 4.73
C ARG A 244 -13.64 -10.56 5.94
N TRP A 245 -14.20 -10.23 7.11
CA TRP A 245 -14.08 -11.12 8.26
C TRP A 245 -14.74 -12.49 7.96
N PRO A 246 -14.02 -13.61 8.12
CA PRO A 246 -14.48 -14.90 7.63
C PRO A 246 -15.61 -15.51 8.49
N ASP A 247 -15.56 -15.33 9.82
CA ASP A 247 -16.50 -15.95 10.75
C ASP A 247 -17.65 -15.00 11.12
N THR A 248 -18.81 -15.29 10.54
CA THR A 248 -20.08 -14.60 10.88
C THR A 248 -21.12 -15.58 11.41
N SER A 249 -20.68 -16.75 11.88
CA SER A 249 -21.56 -17.80 12.39
C SER A 249 -22.05 -17.45 13.81
N TYR A 250 -23.15 -18.05 14.26
CA TYR A 250 -23.61 -17.84 15.64
C TYR A 250 -22.47 -18.17 16.63
N PRO A 251 -22.15 -17.30 17.62
CA PRO A 251 -22.99 -16.23 18.19
C PRO A 251 -22.82 -14.84 17.57
N TRP A 252 -22.10 -14.71 16.46
CA TRP A 252 -21.93 -13.44 15.75
C TRP A 252 -23.25 -12.96 15.12
N ILE A 253 -23.52 -11.66 15.25
CA ILE A 253 -24.71 -10.98 14.72
C ILE A 253 -24.27 -9.79 13.87
N ASN A 254 -24.77 -9.73 12.65
CA ASN A 254 -24.51 -8.63 11.73
C ASN A 254 -25.39 -7.43 12.06
N LEU A 255 -24.78 -6.24 12.10
CA LEU A 255 -25.47 -4.97 12.18
C LEU A 255 -25.26 -4.19 10.88
N ASN A 256 -26.30 -3.50 10.44
CA ASN A 256 -26.26 -2.59 9.31
C ASN A 256 -27.08 -1.33 9.62
N THR A 257 -26.72 -0.22 8.99
CA THR A 257 -27.50 1.00 9.01
C THR A 257 -27.40 1.70 7.66
N ASN A 258 -28.44 2.44 7.30
CA ASN A 258 -28.41 3.36 6.15
C ASN A 258 -28.08 4.79 6.59
N ASN A 259 -27.97 5.04 7.90
CA ASN A 259 -27.62 6.35 8.42
C ASN A 259 -26.19 6.72 8.04
N LYS A 260 -25.96 8.02 7.83
CA LYS A 260 -24.60 8.52 7.59
C LYS A 260 -23.81 8.47 8.90
N VAL A 261 -22.67 7.78 8.86
CA VAL A 261 -21.69 7.81 9.95
C VAL A 261 -20.75 8.98 9.73
N LYS A 262 -20.64 9.87 10.73
CA LYS A 262 -19.77 11.04 10.66
C LYS A 262 -18.31 10.64 10.87
N SER A 263 -17.44 11.13 10.00
CA SER A 263 -15.99 11.06 10.15
C SER A 263 -15.49 12.35 10.80
N LEU A 264 -15.07 12.30 12.06
CA LEU A 264 -14.47 13.43 12.77
C LEU A 264 -13.05 12.99 13.18
N ASP A 265 -12.05 13.80 12.84
CA ASP A 265 -10.64 13.58 13.18
C ASP A 265 -10.08 12.20 12.78
N ASN A 266 -10.57 11.62 11.67
CA ASN A 266 -10.17 10.30 11.20
C ASN A 266 -8.81 10.34 10.49
N VAL A 267 -7.73 10.21 11.26
CA VAL A 267 -6.35 10.08 10.76
C VAL A 267 -6.08 8.78 9.99
N PHE A 268 -7.09 7.95 9.73
CA PHE A 268 -6.98 6.74 8.92
C PHE A 268 -7.84 6.80 7.66
N ASN A 269 -8.71 7.80 7.51
CA ASN A 269 -9.61 7.95 6.38
C ASN A 269 -10.31 6.65 5.93
N VAL A 270 -10.73 5.82 6.89
CA VAL A 270 -11.47 4.58 6.60
C VAL A 270 -12.83 4.93 5.95
N PRO A 271 -13.24 4.25 4.86
CA PRO A 271 -14.49 4.55 4.14
C PRO A 271 -15.75 4.51 5.01
N SER A 272 -16.69 5.42 4.76
CA SER A 272 -17.98 5.46 5.49
C SER A 272 -18.79 4.18 5.34
N ASP A 273 -18.71 3.54 4.17
CA ASP A 273 -19.45 2.33 3.83
C ASP A 273 -19.03 1.15 4.73
N ILE A 274 -17.77 1.15 5.20
CA ILE A 274 -17.28 0.17 6.16
C ILE A 274 -17.93 0.41 7.54
N PHE A 275 -18.06 1.66 7.97
CA PHE A 275 -18.68 1.97 9.27
C PHE A 275 -20.19 1.82 9.30
N GLN A 276 -20.87 1.73 8.15
CA GLN A 276 -22.29 1.42 8.09
C GLN A 276 -22.60 -0.06 8.39
N LYS A 277 -21.56 -0.89 8.53
CA LYS A 277 -21.65 -2.30 8.88
C LYS A 277 -20.82 -2.57 10.11
N ALA A 278 -21.26 -3.52 10.92
CA ALA A 278 -20.52 -3.99 12.08
C ALA A 278 -20.85 -5.46 12.37
N LEU A 279 -20.00 -6.08 13.16
CA LEU A 279 -20.33 -7.30 13.87
C LEU A 279 -20.45 -7.02 15.36
N THR A 280 -21.46 -7.65 15.97
CA THR A 280 -21.67 -7.74 17.42
C THR A 280 -21.87 -9.23 17.74
N ILE A 281 -22.07 -9.56 19.00
CA ILE A 281 -22.49 -10.90 19.43
C ILE A 281 -23.91 -10.89 19.99
N ASP A 282 -24.53 -12.06 20.06
CA ASP A 282 -25.81 -12.27 20.75
C ASP A 282 -25.75 -11.81 22.21
N THR A 283 -26.85 -11.26 22.73
CA THR A 283 -26.90 -10.63 24.05
C THR A 283 -26.69 -11.61 25.22
N ASN A 284 -26.77 -12.92 24.98
CA ASN A 284 -26.44 -13.95 25.97
C ASN A 284 -24.93 -14.07 26.22
N TYR A 285 -24.10 -13.47 25.35
CA TYR A 285 -22.65 -13.47 25.49
C TYR A 285 -22.15 -12.10 25.94
N SER A 286 -21.07 -12.13 26.72
CA SER A 286 -20.43 -10.93 27.26
C SER A 286 -19.13 -10.58 26.55
N HIS A 287 -18.57 -11.44 25.72
CA HIS A 287 -17.27 -11.21 25.10
C HIS A 287 -17.19 -11.79 23.69
N MET A 288 -16.37 -11.15 22.85
CA MET A 288 -16.08 -11.58 21.49
C MET A 288 -14.57 -11.61 21.27
N SER A 289 -14.10 -12.67 20.62
CA SER A 289 -12.68 -12.90 20.38
C SER A 289 -12.37 -12.80 18.90
N ILE A 290 -11.35 -12.01 18.56
CA ILE A 290 -10.87 -11.81 17.21
C ILE A 290 -9.46 -12.37 17.16
N ILE A 291 -9.30 -13.51 16.48
CA ILE A 291 -8.01 -14.17 16.33
C ILE A 291 -7.46 -13.81 14.96
N VAL A 292 -6.37 -13.04 14.96
CA VAL A 292 -5.67 -12.68 13.72
C VAL A 292 -4.60 -13.74 13.50
N ALA A 293 -4.90 -14.68 12.59
CA ALA A 293 -4.01 -15.79 12.30
C ALA A 293 -2.63 -15.29 11.85
N THR A 294 -1.58 -15.76 12.51
CA THR A 294 -0.21 -15.62 12.03
C THR A 294 -0.05 -16.57 10.84
N GLY A 295 0.53 -16.08 9.74
CA GLY A 295 0.70 -16.88 8.53
C GLY A 295 1.46 -18.19 8.80
N ARG A 296 1.37 -19.15 7.86
CA ARG A 296 2.11 -20.41 7.95
C ARG A 296 3.60 -20.11 8.21
N ASN A 297 4.14 -20.67 9.29
CA ASN A 297 5.55 -20.56 9.71
C ASN A 297 6.02 -19.18 10.21
N GLN A 298 5.12 -18.25 10.55
CA GLN A 298 5.50 -17.08 11.36
C GLN A 298 5.27 -17.38 12.84
N ASP A 299 6.30 -17.22 13.66
CA ASP A 299 6.15 -17.21 15.11
C ASP A 299 5.51 -15.88 15.53
N GLY A 300 4.23 -15.93 15.94
CA GLY A 300 3.48 -14.78 16.41
C GLY A 300 4.19 -13.99 17.51
N LYS A 301 5.00 -14.68 18.33
CA LYS A 301 5.76 -14.08 19.43
C LYS A 301 6.96 -13.25 18.99
N SER A 302 7.42 -13.46 17.76
CA SER A 302 8.50 -12.66 17.15
C SER A 302 8.01 -11.37 16.50
N LEU A 303 6.68 -11.24 16.32
CA LEU A 303 6.08 -10.12 15.61
C LEU A 303 5.79 -8.96 16.57
N GLN A 304 6.26 -7.78 16.18
CA GLN A 304 5.89 -6.50 16.78
C GLN A 304 4.69 -5.95 16.03
N LEU A 305 3.50 -6.04 16.64
CA LEU A 305 2.22 -5.74 16.00
C LEU A 305 1.54 -4.51 16.57
N LEU A 306 0.96 -3.70 15.68
CA LEU A 306 0.18 -2.51 16.02
C LEU A 306 -1.27 -2.69 15.56
N PRO A 307 -2.21 -3.00 16.48
CA PRO A 307 -3.63 -3.04 16.16
C PRO A 307 -4.28 -1.66 16.18
N ILE A 308 -5.17 -1.43 15.23
CA ILE A 308 -5.98 -0.23 15.09
C ILE A 308 -7.43 -0.68 14.95
N PHE A 309 -8.21 -0.47 16.01
CA PHE A 309 -9.61 -0.86 16.05
C PHE A 309 -10.48 0.31 15.60
N HIS A 310 -11.42 0.06 14.69
CA HIS A 310 -12.34 1.07 14.18
C HIS A 310 -13.77 0.76 14.60
N PHE A 311 -14.41 1.75 15.20
CA PHE A 311 -15.74 1.65 15.78
C PHE A 311 -16.66 2.78 15.34
N ALA A 312 -17.93 2.47 15.18
CA ALA A 312 -19.05 3.39 15.17
C ALA A 312 -20.25 2.62 15.72
N ASP A 313 -20.90 3.13 16.77
CA ASP A 313 -22.12 2.49 17.25
C ASP A 313 -23.27 2.80 16.29
N ILE A 314 -23.64 1.80 15.50
CA ILE A 314 -24.70 1.90 14.49
C ILE A 314 -26.03 1.35 14.97
N ASN A 315 -26.21 1.15 16.28
CA ASN A 315 -27.51 0.75 16.80
C ASN A 315 -28.53 1.89 16.69
N GLU A 316 -29.71 1.54 16.19
CA GLU A 316 -30.85 2.45 16.11
C GLU A 316 -31.47 2.75 17.49
N ARG A 317 -31.24 1.86 18.47
CA ARG A 317 -31.70 2.04 19.85
C ARG A 317 -30.64 2.78 20.66
N ASN A 318 -31.08 3.75 21.46
CA ASN A 318 -30.20 4.53 22.33
C ASN A 318 -29.89 3.76 23.63
N LEU A 319 -29.17 2.65 23.52
CA LEU A 319 -28.76 1.81 24.65
C LEU A 319 -27.26 1.98 24.93
N SER A 320 -26.85 1.77 26.18
CA SER A 320 -25.44 1.87 26.55
C SER A 320 -24.62 0.72 25.97
N ARG A 321 -23.46 1.05 25.37
CA ARG A 321 -22.45 0.08 24.93
C ARG A 321 -21.09 0.46 25.51
N ARG A 322 -20.59 -0.36 26.43
CA ARG A 322 -19.29 -0.20 27.11
C ARG A 322 -18.57 -1.53 27.21
N PHE A 323 -17.29 -1.55 26.87
CA PHE A 323 -16.49 -2.77 26.90
C PHE A 323 -15.00 -2.47 27.07
N ASN A 324 -14.29 -3.43 27.63
CA ASN A 324 -12.83 -3.44 27.69
C ASN A 324 -12.28 -4.12 26.44
N ILE A 325 -11.12 -3.67 25.97
CA ILE A 325 -10.37 -4.28 24.87
C ILE A 325 -9.08 -4.84 25.42
N TYR A 326 -8.84 -6.13 25.20
CA TYR A 326 -7.65 -6.85 25.61
C TYR A 326 -6.90 -7.38 24.40
N ASN A 327 -5.60 -7.57 24.58
CA ASN A 327 -4.79 -8.46 23.74
C ASN A 327 -4.30 -9.61 24.62
N ALA A 328 -4.74 -10.83 24.33
CA ALA A 328 -4.66 -11.94 25.28
C ALA A 328 -5.23 -11.52 26.65
N GLU A 329 -4.39 -11.44 27.67
CA GLU A 329 -4.75 -11.03 29.04
C GLU A 329 -4.45 -9.55 29.31
N ASP A 330 -3.70 -8.88 28.43
CA ASP A 330 -3.28 -7.50 28.61
C ASP A 330 -4.40 -6.52 28.26
N LEU A 331 -4.80 -5.72 29.24
CA LEU A 331 -5.80 -4.67 29.04
C LEU A 331 -5.23 -3.53 28.21
N LEU A 332 -5.71 -3.37 26.97
CA LEU A 332 -5.30 -2.30 26.07
C LEU A 332 -6.10 -1.01 26.32
N PHE A 333 -7.43 -1.13 26.37
CA PHE A 333 -8.33 0.00 26.50
C PHE A 333 -9.46 -0.33 27.49
N PRO A 334 -9.49 0.32 28.68
CA PRO A 334 -10.55 0.12 29.66
C PRO A 334 -11.81 0.94 29.33
N ASP A 335 -12.97 0.39 29.70
CA ASP A 335 -14.29 1.06 29.73
C ASP A 335 -14.58 1.90 28.48
N PHE A 336 -14.24 1.36 27.31
CA PHE A 336 -14.42 2.04 26.04
C PHE A 336 -15.90 2.07 25.65
N SER A 337 -16.37 3.25 25.25
CA SER A 337 -17.72 3.49 24.75
C SER A 337 -17.64 4.09 23.34
N PRO A 338 -18.01 3.34 22.28
CA PRO A 338 -18.05 3.91 20.93
C PRO A 338 -19.13 4.99 20.81
N LEU A 339 -18.89 5.95 19.92
CA LEU A 339 -19.83 7.04 19.65
C LEU A 339 -20.88 6.60 18.63
N ARG A 340 -22.12 7.07 18.82
CA ARG A 340 -23.26 6.69 17.97
C ARG A 340 -23.21 7.41 16.63
N PHE A 341 -23.22 6.65 15.53
CA PHE A 341 -23.08 7.14 14.16
C PHE A 341 -21.89 8.10 13.95
N GLN A 342 -20.82 7.89 14.70
CA GLN A 342 -19.57 8.64 14.60
C GLN A 342 -18.40 7.67 14.67
N MET A 343 -17.44 7.84 13.76
CA MET A 343 -16.24 7.04 13.71
C MET A 343 -15.32 7.38 14.88
N ASP A 344 -14.81 6.36 15.55
CA ASP A 344 -13.76 6.43 16.56
C ASP A 344 -12.76 5.29 16.31
N SER A 345 -11.48 5.57 16.48
CA SER A 345 -10.42 4.59 16.30
C SER A 345 -9.58 4.48 17.57
N LYS A 346 -9.33 3.25 18.02
CA LYS A 346 -8.48 2.96 19.19
C LYS A 346 -7.20 2.27 18.77
N TYR A 347 -6.08 2.87 19.16
CA TYR A 347 -4.73 2.38 18.91
C TYR A 347 -3.79 3.02 19.94
N LYS A 348 -2.68 2.35 20.24
CA LYS A 348 -1.60 2.92 21.05
C LYS A 348 -0.54 3.45 20.09
N SER A 349 -0.47 4.78 19.93
CA SER A 349 0.36 5.39 18.90
C SER A 349 1.84 5.02 19.08
N GLY A 350 2.43 4.41 18.05
CA GLY A 350 3.84 3.99 18.05
C GLY A 350 4.20 2.81 18.96
N GLU A 351 3.23 2.18 19.65
CA GLU A 351 3.46 1.04 20.53
C GLU A 351 3.16 -0.27 19.79
N PHE A 352 4.21 -1.03 19.50
CA PHE A 352 4.08 -2.36 18.89
C PHE A 352 4.12 -3.43 19.98
N LEU A 353 3.07 -4.23 20.01
CA LEU A 353 2.84 -5.30 20.98
C LEU A 353 3.63 -6.55 20.56
N HIS A 354 4.33 -7.17 21.50
CA HIS A 354 4.97 -8.48 21.33
C HIS A 354 3.97 -9.55 21.79
N ALA A 355 3.05 -9.94 20.92
CA ALA A 355 1.95 -10.79 21.36
C ALA A 355 1.27 -11.53 20.20
N ASP A 356 0.68 -12.66 20.55
CA ASP A 356 -0.25 -13.40 19.71
C ASP A 356 -1.45 -12.49 19.48
N ALA A 357 -1.70 -12.05 18.24
CA ALA A 357 -2.74 -11.08 17.86
C ALA A 357 -4.18 -11.60 18.12
N PHE A 358 -4.49 -11.76 19.39
CA PHE A 358 -5.70 -12.31 19.94
C PHE A 358 -6.41 -11.21 20.71
N PHE A 359 -7.40 -10.58 20.09
CA PHE A 359 -8.10 -9.45 20.67
C PHE A 359 -9.42 -9.88 21.28
N ASN A 360 -9.59 -9.64 22.57
CA ASN A 360 -10.84 -9.93 23.27
C ASN A 360 -11.54 -8.62 23.64
N LEU A 361 -12.79 -8.46 23.21
CA LEU A 361 -13.62 -7.33 23.59
C LEU A 361 -14.64 -7.86 24.59
N SER A 362 -14.69 -7.29 25.80
CA SER A 362 -15.49 -7.79 26.91
C SER A 362 -16.43 -6.71 27.48
N LYS A 363 -17.73 -6.99 27.45
CA LYS A 363 -18.82 -6.14 27.95
C LYS A 363 -18.61 -5.80 29.43
N THR A 364 -18.71 -4.53 29.78
CA THR A 364 -18.70 -4.11 31.20
C THR A 364 -20.08 -4.31 31.86
N PRO A 365 -20.15 -4.44 33.20
CA PRO A 365 -21.43 -4.60 33.91
C PRO A 365 -22.43 -3.45 33.71
N SER A 366 -21.95 -2.25 33.39
CA SER A 366 -22.80 -1.07 33.12
C SER A 366 -23.34 -0.99 31.69
N SER A 367 -22.89 -1.89 30.81
CA SER A 367 -23.30 -1.92 29.42
C SER A 367 -24.60 -2.69 29.23
N SER A 368 -25.53 -2.15 28.45
CA SER A 368 -26.75 -2.84 28.05
C SER A 368 -26.46 -3.79 26.89
N LEU A 369 -25.65 -3.33 25.93
CA LEU A 369 -25.31 -4.04 24.71
C LEU A 369 -23.96 -4.77 24.82
N PRO A 370 -23.73 -5.86 24.08
CA PRO A 370 -22.41 -6.49 23.95
C PRO A 370 -21.39 -5.56 23.25
N PRO A 371 -20.14 -5.96 23.02
CA PRO A 371 -19.23 -5.19 22.18
C PRO A 371 -19.61 -5.26 20.69
N LEU A 372 -19.13 -4.30 19.89
CA LEU A 372 -19.23 -4.33 18.42
C LEU A 372 -17.90 -3.91 17.81
N ILE A 373 -17.68 -4.22 16.54
CA ILE A 373 -16.54 -3.76 15.75
C ILE A 373 -16.94 -3.55 14.29
N ASN A 374 -16.39 -2.50 13.64
CA ASN A 374 -16.66 -2.18 12.24
C ASN A 374 -15.47 -2.57 11.35
N ALA A 375 -14.25 -2.27 11.81
CA ALA A 375 -13.02 -2.57 11.08
C ALA A 375 -11.85 -2.80 12.04
N LEU A 376 -10.84 -3.53 11.57
CA LEU A 376 -9.59 -3.78 12.27
C LEU A 376 -8.43 -3.69 11.28
N GLU A 377 -7.43 -2.88 11.58
CA GLU A 377 -6.14 -2.95 10.89
C GLU A 377 -5.08 -3.48 11.87
N VAL A 378 -4.21 -4.35 11.39
CA VAL A 378 -3.06 -4.85 12.15
C VAL A 378 -1.84 -4.70 11.25
N TYR A 379 -0.82 -4.06 11.79
CA TYR A 379 0.43 -3.83 11.09
C TYR A 379 1.61 -4.43 11.85
N SER A 380 2.63 -4.87 11.12
CA SER A 380 3.93 -5.22 11.71
C SER A 380 4.95 -4.10 11.52
N LEU A 381 5.89 -4.01 12.46
CA LEU A 381 6.96 -3.02 12.43
C LEU A 381 7.96 -3.31 11.30
N VAL A 382 8.28 -2.29 10.51
CA VAL A 382 9.41 -2.28 9.56
C VAL A 382 10.39 -1.18 9.97
N ARG A 383 11.60 -1.58 10.35
CA ARG A 383 12.67 -0.65 10.73
C ARG A 383 13.45 -0.20 9.50
N MET A 384 13.67 1.11 9.39
CA MET A 384 14.41 1.73 8.29
C MET A 384 15.81 2.14 8.76
N ASP A 385 16.56 1.18 9.32
CA ASP A 385 17.82 1.42 10.02
C ASP A 385 19.06 1.36 9.10
N ASN A 386 18.96 0.68 7.95
CA ASN A 386 20.08 0.53 7.02
C ASN A 386 20.33 1.85 6.27
N LEU A 387 21.61 2.23 6.19
CA LEU A 387 22.06 3.38 5.44
C LEU A 387 22.34 3.00 3.99
N THR A 388 21.92 3.84 3.05
CA THR A 388 22.24 3.71 1.63
C THR A 388 23.73 3.97 1.40
N THR A 389 24.25 3.58 0.24
CA THR A 389 25.56 4.07 -0.24
C THR A 389 25.58 5.60 -0.21
N ASP A 390 26.76 6.19 0.00
CA ASP A 390 26.94 7.63 -0.10
C ASP A 390 26.45 8.13 -1.48
N SER A 391 25.68 9.20 -1.47
CA SER A 391 24.99 9.70 -2.67
C SER A 391 25.94 10.06 -3.82
N ALA A 392 27.16 10.50 -3.53
CA ALA A 392 28.14 10.82 -4.56
C ALA A 392 28.72 9.53 -5.17
N ASP A 393 29.10 8.58 -4.32
CA ASP A 393 29.61 7.28 -4.75
C ASP A 393 28.54 6.50 -5.56
N ASP A 394 27.27 6.50 -5.11
CA ASP A 394 26.13 5.89 -5.83
C ASP A 394 25.94 6.51 -7.23
N LYS A 395 25.97 7.84 -7.31
CA LYS A 395 25.86 8.55 -8.58
C LYS A 395 26.99 8.17 -9.53
N TYR A 396 28.24 8.28 -9.09
CA TYR A 396 29.40 8.08 -9.95
C TYR A 396 29.55 6.62 -10.40
N ILE A 397 29.26 5.65 -9.53
CA ILE A 397 29.33 4.23 -9.93
C ILE A 397 28.21 3.85 -10.91
N LYS A 398 27.03 4.48 -10.82
CA LYS A 398 25.97 4.33 -11.83
C LYS A 398 26.36 4.95 -13.17
N GLU A 399 27.05 6.09 -13.19
CA GLU A 399 27.62 6.65 -14.42
C GLU A 399 28.64 5.69 -15.07
N VAL A 400 29.51 5.07 -14.26
CA VAL A 400 30.45 4.02 -14.72
C VAL A 400 29.70 2.83 -15.31
N LYS A 401 28.65 2.35 -14.62
CA LYS A 401 27.79 1.27 -15.08
C LYS A 401 27.24 1.56 -16.49
N THR A 402 26.70 2.76 -16.68
CA THR A 402 26.16 3.21 -17.96
C THR A 402 27.25 3.35 -19.03
N HIS A 403 28.38 3.97 -18.70
CA HIS A 403 29.49 4.20 -19.64
C HIS A 403 30.04 2.90 -20.23
N TYR A 404 30.18 1.85 -19.41
CA TYR A 404 30.68 0.55 -19.85
C TYR A 404 29.59 -0.47 -20.21
N ASN A 405 28.31 -0.08 -20.13
CA ASN A 405 27.16 -0.96 -20.39
C ASN A 405 27.22 -2.29 -19.59
N LEU A 406 27.45 -2.21 -18.28
CA LEU A 406 27.67 -3.37 -17.38
C LEU A 406 26.38 -4.12 -17.00
N ALA A 407 25.46 -4.31 -17.95
CA ALA A 407 24.12 -4.84 -17.71
C ALA A 407 24.07 -6.31 -17.21
N GLN A 408 25.15 -7.09 -17.36
CA GLN A 408 25.17 -8.51 -16.98
C GLN A 408 25.64 -8.80 -15.55
N ARG A 409 25.99 -7.78 -14.76
CA ARG A 409 26.36 -7.96 -13.34
C ARG A 409 25.12 -7.87 -12.44
N ASN A 410 25.25 -8.32 -11.19
CA ASN A 410 24.28 -8.07 -10.11
C ASN A 410 24.17 -6.58 -9.69
N TRP A 411 24.48 -5.65 -10.58
CA TRP A 411 24.52 -4.22 -10.31
C TRP A 411 23.09 -3.64 -10.35
N ASN A 412 22.25 -4.06 -9.41
CA ASN A 412 20.86 -3.62 -9.30
C ASN A 412 20.58 -3.11 -7.87
N GLY A 413 19.82 -2.02 -7.76
CA GLY A 413 19.57 -1.36 -6.47
C GLY A 413 20.73 -0.50 -5.95
N ASP A 414 20.93 -0.52 -4.64
CA ASP A 414 21.99 0.22 -3.97
C ASP A 414 23.35 -0.52 -4.07
N PRO A 415 24.46 0.15 -4.40
CA PRO A 415 25.75 -0.48 -4.66
C PRO A 415 26.37 -1.23 -3.48
N CYS A 416 26.20 -0.73 -2.27
CA CYS A 416 26.82 -1.30 -1.06
C CYS A 416 25.80 -1.96 -0.14
N SER A 417 24.59 -1.40 -0.02
CA SER A 417 23.70 -1.74 1.09
C SER A 417 22.47 -2.55 0.68
N PRO A 418 22.06 -3.58 1.44
CA PRO A 418 22.76 -4.07 2.63
C PRO A 418 24.00 -4.87 2.19
N ARG A 419 24.95 -5.02 3.12
CA ARG A 419 26.30 -5.54 2.86
C ARG A 419 26.31 -6.91 2.19
N GLU A 420 25.29 -7.73 2.45
CA GLU A 420 25.12 -9.08 1.92
C GLU A 420 24.82 -9.07 0.41
N TYR A 421 24.30 -7.96 -0.12
CA TYR A 421 23.87 -7.82 -1.52
C TYR A 421 24.60 -6.69 -2.25
N SER A 422 25.80 -6.32 -1.79
CA SER A 422 26.65 -5.36 -2.49
C SER A 422 26.94 -5.84 -3.92
N TRP A 423 27.14 -4.88 -4.82
CA TRP A 423 27.47 -5.15 -6.21
C TRP A 423 28.78 -5.91 -6.36
N GLU A 424 28.80 -6.89 -7.26
CA GLU A 424 29.95 -7.73 -7.53
C GLU A 424 31.12 -6.90 -8.05
N GLY A 425 32.28 -7.13 -7.46
CA GLY A 425 33.50 -6.38 -7.71
C GLY A 425 33.63 -5.11 -6.87
N LEU A 426 32.59 -4.67 -6.15
CA LEU A 426 32.72 -3.55 -5.23
C LEU A 426 33.18 -4.02 -3.85
N THR A 427 34.08 -3.25 -3.25
CA THR A 427 34.32 -3.29 -1.80
C THR A 427 33.93 -1.94 -1.23
N CYS A 428 33.09 -1.95 -0.20
CA CYS A 428 32.66 -0.76 0.49
C CYS A 428 33.19 -0.73 1.92
N ASP A 429 33.50 0.46 2.41
CA ASP A 429 33.86 0.71 3.80
C ASP A 429 32.60 0.86 4.67
N TYR A 430 32.57 0.09 5.76
CA TYR A 430 31.52 0.09 6.78
C TYR A 430 32.07 0.41 8.18
N SER A 431 33.34 0.82 8.29
CA SER A 431 34.06 0.98 9.55
C SER A 431 33.48 2.06 10.45
N LYS A 432 32.87 3.09 9.87
CA LYS A 432 32.28 4.22 10.60
C LYS A 432 30.79 3.95 10.85
N SER A 433 30.47 3.69 12.11
CA SER A 433 29.07 3.59 12.56
C SER A 433 28.30 4.87 12.22
N ASN A 434 27.03 4.71 11.81
CA ASN A 434 26.12 5.80 11.44
C ASN A 434 26.60 6.68 10.27
N GLN A 435 27.45 6.16 9.37
CA GLN A 435 27.79 6.81 8.12
C GLN A 435 27.43 5.94 6.92
N ASN A 436 27.00 6.57 5.84
CA ASN A 436 26.72 5.89 4.58
C ASN A 436 27.98 5.15 4.09
N PRO A 437 27.86 3.89 3.66
CA PRO A 437 28.99 3.16 3.11
C PRO A 437 29.62 3.87 1.91
N ARG A 438 30.94 3.85 1.85
CA ARG A 438 31.76 4.45 0.78
C ARG A 438 32.38 3.36 -0.07
N ILE A 439 32.43 3.53 -1.39
CA ILE A 439 33.09 2.57 -2.28
C ILE A 439 34.60 2.82 -2.24
N VAL A 440 35.37 1.81 -1.84
CA VAL A 440 36.85 1.89 -1.70
C VAL A 440 37.59 1.07 -2.75
N THR A 441 36.94 0.04 -3.32
CA THR A 441 37.51 -0.76 -4.41
C THR A 441 36.47 -1.04 -5.47
N VAL A 442 36.85 -0.92 -6.74
CA VAL A 442 36.03 -1.34 -7.89
C VAL A 442 36.82 -2.32 -8.74
N ASN A 443 36.51 -3.62 -8.69
CA ASN A 443 37.16 -4.63 -9.51
C ASN A 443 36.34 -4.97 -10.76
N LEU A 444 36.83 -4.48 -11.90
CA LEU A 444 36.26 -4.74 -13.23
C LEU A 444 37.20 -5.55 -14.14
N SER A 445 38.22 -6.20 -13.58
CA SER A 445 39.23 -6.96 -14.34
C SER A 445 38.62 -8.03 -15.28
N THR A 446 37.49 -8.62 -14.88
CA THR A 446 36.76 -9.64 -15.64
C THR A 446 35.76 -9.08 -16.66
N SER A 447 35.51 -7.77 -16.68
CA SER A 447 34.40 -7.16 -17.44
C SER A 447 34.66 -6.89 -18.92
N ARG A 448 35.83 -7.23 -19.47
CA ARG A 448 36.20 -6.97 -20.89
C ARG A 448 35.80 -5.56 -21.35
N LEU A 449 36.15 -4.55 -20.55
CA LEU A 449 35.73 -3.16 -20.76
C LEU A 449 36.17 -2.66 -22.15
N ARG A 450 35.30 -1.88 -22.80
CA ARG A 450 35.58 -1.20 -24.08
C ARG A 450 35.44 0.30 -23.89
N GLY A 451 36.28 1.08 -24.58
CA GLY A 451 36.24 2.54 -24.55
C GLY A 451 37.28 3.16 -23.61
N GLY A 452 37.25 4.48 -23.51
CA GLY A 452 38.16 5.25 -22.67
C GLY A 452 37.88 5.08 -21.18
N PHE A 453 38.83 5.51 -20.35
CA PHE A 453 38.70 5.54 -18.90
C PHE A 453 37.55 6.47 -18.46
N ALA A 454 36.64 5.98 -17.62
CA ALA A 454 35.52 6.75 -17.12
C ALA A 454 35.99 7.77 -16.05
N ILE A 455 35.82 9.07 -16.33
CA ILE A 455 36.20 10.16 -15.42
C ILE A 455 35.50 10.04 -14.06
N SER A 456 34.30 9.46 -14.02
CA SER A 456 33.52 9.26 -12.79
C SER A 456 34.29 8.48 -11.69
N PHE A 457 35.26 7.62 -12.05
CA PHE A 457 36.14 6.98 -11.05
C PHE A 457 36.97 8.00 -10.26
N MET A 458 37.46 9.06 -10.90
CA MET A 458 38.28 10.09 -10.23
C MET A 458 37.45 10.95 -9.27
N ASN A 459 36.12 10.94 -9.40
CA ASN A 459 35.23 11.71 -8.53
C ASN A 459 34.81 10.92 -7.28
N MET A 460 35.08 9.62 -7.23
CA MET A 460 34.84 8.78 -6.05
C MET A 460 35.98 8.96 -5.06
N THR A 461 35.85 9.95 -4.17
CA THR A 461 36.96 10.42 -3.30
C THR A 461 37.53 9.38 -2.35
N SER A 462 36.76 8.34 -2.04
CA SER A 462 37.15 7.24 -1.15
C SER A 462 37.72 6.04 -1.90
N LEU A 463 37.77 6.09 -3.24
CA LEU A 463 38.25 4.99 -4.07
C LEU A 463 39.77 4.87 -3.94
N GLU A 464 40.23 3.72 -3.44
CA GLU A 464 41.64 3.40 -3.24
C GLU A 464 42.19 2.49 -4.34
N ASN A 465 41.35 1.57 -4.85
CA ASN A 465 41.77 0.54 -5.81
C ASN A 465 40.78 0.36 -6.97
N LEU A 466 41.30 0.15 -8.18
CA LEU A 466 40.55 -0.12 -9.42
C LEU A 466 41.10 -1.35 -10.16
#